data_AF-X1KRL7-F1
#
_entry.id   AF-X1KRL7-F1
#
_cell.length_a   1.000
_cell.length_b   1.000
_cell.length_c   1.000
_cell.angle_alpha   90.00
_cell.angle_beta   90.00
_cell.angle_gamma   90.00
#
_symmetry.space_group_name_H-M   'P 1'
#
loop_
_entity.id
_entity.type
_entity.pdbx_description
1 polymer ?
#
loop_
_entity_poly.entity_id
_entity_poly.type
_entity_poly.pdbx_seq_one_letter_code
_entity_poly.pdbx_strand_id
1 'polypeptide(L)'
;MKGIDMLRSGDWNSMEVEIQADGTQIVKLTKDGENKGYRLKMRNMCMKNEEVLEDEEIDIRTPEHILERQAEAKCLISSKGGNDHD
;
A
#
# COMPACT_ATOMS: atom_id res chain seq x y z
N MET A 1 -7.27 -12.42 -12.90
CA MET A 1 -6.42 -12.21 -11.71
C MET A 1 -5.90 -10.79 -11.85
N LYS A 2 -6.47 -9.81 -11.16
CA LYS A 2 -6.16 -8.40 -11.44
C LYS A 2 -4.85 -7.96 -10.78
N GLY A 3 -4.49 -8.55 -9.65
CA GLY A 3 -3.23 -8.27 -8.97
C GLY A 3 -2.04 -8.77 -9.78
N ILE A 4 -2.12 -9.95 -10.40
CA ILE A 4 -1.01 -10.47 -11.22
C ILE A 4 -0.80 -9.63 -12.50
N ASP A 5 -1.88 -9.11 -13.09
CA ASP A 5 -1.79 -8.22 -14.24
C ASP A 5 -1.15 -6.87 -13.84
N MET A 6 -1.50 -6.33 -12.68
CA MET A 6 -0.86 -5.14 -12.12
C MET A 6 0.63 -5.38 -11.83
N LEU A 7 0.98 -6.53 -11.26
CA LEU A 7 2.37 -6.91 -10.99
C LEU A 7 3.20 -6.92 -12.27
N ARG A 8 2.69 -7.58 -13.32
CA ARG A 8 3.39 -7.78 -14.58
C ARG A 8 3.44 -6.54 -15.46
N SER A 9 2.43 -5.69 -15.38
CA SER A 9 2.40 -4.41 -16.10
C SER A 9 3.34 -3.36 -15.49
N GLY A 10 3.69 -3.51 -14.21
CA GLY A 10 4.46 -2.49 -13.48
C GLY A 10 3.64 -1.24 -13.17
N ASP A 11 2.32 -1.30 -13.30
CA ASP A 11 1.40 -0.18 -13.10
C ASP A 11 1.03 -0.03 -11.62
N TRP A 12 2.05 0.13 -10.76
CA TRP A 12 1.92 0.30 -9.32
C TRP A 12 2.92 1.36 -8.81
N ASN A 13 2.58 2.04 -7.71
CA ASN A 13 3.43 3.05 -7.08
C ASN A 13 4.26 2.46 -5.94
N SER A 14 3.69 1.52 -5.19
CA SER A 14 4.40 0.80 -4.13
C SER A 14 4.22 -0.70 -4.28
N MET A 15 5.30 -1.42 -3.96
CA MET A 15 5.34 -2.87 -3.89
C MET A 15 6.03 -3.27 -2.60
N GLU A 16 5.33 -4.05 -1.79
CA GLU A 16 5.88 -4.67 -0.58
C GLU A 16 5.92 -6.18 -0.77
N VAL A 17 7.04 -6.79 -0.38
CA VAL A 17 7.20 -8.26 -0.42
C VAL A 17 7.54 -8.77 0.96
N GLU A 18 6.70 -9.65 1.48
CA GLU A 18 6.92 -10.37 2.72
C GLU A 18 7.18 -11.84 2.39
N ILE A 19 8.31 -12.38 2.85
CA ILE A 19 8.65 -13.79 2.67
C ILE A 19 8.24 -14.53 3.95
N GLN A 20 7.32 -15.47 3.82
CA GLN A 20 6.88 -16.33 4.92
C GLN A 20 7.87 -17.48 5.17
N ALA A 21 7.79 -18.06 6.36
CA ALA A 21 8.68 -19.14 6.79
C ALA A 21 8.59 -20.41 5.92
N ASP A 22 7.44 -20.65 5.27
CA ASP A 22 7.24 -21.76 4.33
C ASP A 22 7.78 -21.47 2.92
N GLY A 23 8.44 -20.32 2.72
CA GLY A 23 8.99 -19.87 1.44
C GLY A 23 7.96 -19.23 0.51
N THR A 24 6.71 -19.10 0.94
CA THR A 24 5.68 -18.36 0.21
C THR A 24 5.92 -16.86 0.32
N GLN A 25 5.69 -16.13 -0.75
CA GLN A 25 5.87 -14.68 -0.83
C GLN A 25 4.50 -14.00 -0.88
N ILE A 26 4.26 -13.06 0.02
CA ILE A 26 3.10 -12.19 0.00
C ILE A 26 3.52 -10.88 -0.64
N VAL A 27 2.94 -10.55 -1.79
CA VAL A 27 3.21 -9.31 -2.51
C VAL A 27 2.00 -8.39 -2.34
N LYS A 28 2.23 -7.17 -1.85
CA LYS A 28 1.21 -6.12 -1.82
C LYS A 28 1.55 -5.05 -2.83
N LEU A 29 0.57 -4.68 -3.66
CA LEU A 29 0.70 -3.67 -4.69
C LEU A 29 -0.31 -2.56 -4.41
N THR A 30 0.14 -1.32 -4.46
CA THR A 30 -0.74 -0.16 -4.33
C THR A 30 -0.45 0.85 -5.42
N LYS A 31 -1.48 1.58 -5.85
CA LYS A 31 -1.39 2.67 -6.82
C LYS A 31 -1.88 3.96 -6.17
N ASP A 32 -1.10 5.03 -6.34
CA ASP A 32 -1.46 6.32 -5.79
C ASP A 32 -2.71 6.87 -6.48
N GLY A 33 -3.59 7.48 -5.69
CA GLY A 33 -4.88 7.97 -6.17
C GLY A 33 -5.95 6.89 -6.31
N GLU A 34 -5.61 5.62 -6.15
CA GLU A 34 -6.58 4.54 -6.02
C GLU A 34 -6.76 4.17 -4.55
N ASN A 35 -8.01 4.01 -4.12
CA ASN A 35 -8.35 3.52 -2.78
C ASN A 35 -8.27 1.98 -2.69
N LYS A 36 -7.66 1.35 -3.68
CA LYS A 36 -7.58 -0.10 -3.84
C LYS A 36 -6.13 -0.51 -4.03
N GLY A 37 -5.79 -1.63 -3.41
CA GLY A 37 -4.55 -2.34 -3.65
C GLY A 37 -4.84 -3.80 -3.96
N TYR A 38 -3.79 -4.56 -4.23
CA TYR A 38 -3.87 -6.00 -4.41
C TYR A 38 -2.89 -6.70 -3.49
N ARG A 39 -3.32 -7.83 -2.95
CA ARG A 39 -2.51 -8.76 -2.18
C ARG A 39 -2.44 -10.08 -2.94
N LEU A 40 -1.24 -10.45 -3.32
CA LEU A 40 -0.92 -11.70 -3.98
C LEU A 40 -0.19 -12.61 -3.01
N LYS A 41 -0.54 -13.88 -3.01
CA LYS A 41 0.26 -14.92 -2.37
C LYS A 41 0.85 -15.80 -3.46
N MET A 42 2.16 -15.91 -3.48
CA MET A 42 2.90 -16.49 -4.60
C MET A 42 3.99 -17.42 -4.11
N ARG A 43 4.33 -18.43 -4.90
CA ARG A 43 5.58 -19.19 -4.74
C ARG A 43 6.45 -18.94 -5.97
N ASN A 44 7.74 -18.70 -5.73
CA ASN A 44 8.73 -18.48 -6.80
C ASN A 44 8.42 -17.26 -7.69
N MET A 45 8.17 -16.10 -7.10
CA MET A 45 7.92 -14.85 -7.84
C MET A 45 9.02 -14.59 -8.88
N CYS A 46 8.63 -14.23 -10.11
CA CYS A 46 9.54 -13.92 -11.23
C CYS A 46 10.49 -15.08 -11.65
N MET A 47 10.18 -16.33 -11.27
CA MET A 47 10.91 -17.52 -11.73
C MET A 47 10.08 -18.35 -12.71
N LYS A 48 10.73 -19.31 -13.40
CA LYS A 48 10.06 -20.19 -14.39
C LYS A 48 8.87 -20.98 -13.83
N ASN A 49 8.84 -21.21 -12.52
CA ASN A 49 7.78 -21.95 -11.82
C ASN A 49 6.96 -21.02 -10.92
N GLU A 50 6.66 -19.80 -11.40
CA GLU A 50 5.77 -18.86 -10.72
C GLU A 50 4.39 -19.49 -10.52
N GLU A 51 3.95 -19.54 -9.26
CA GLU A 51 2.66 -20.07 -8.87
C GLU A 51 1.92 -19.03 -8.03
N VAL A 52 0.76 -18.58 -8.51
CA VAL A 52 -0.14 -17.70 -7.75
C VAL A 52 -1.10 -18.58 -6.96
N LEU A 53 -1.00 -18.49 -5.63
CA LEU A 53 -1.85 -19.22 -4.69
C LEU A 53 -3.13 -18.44 -4.39
N GLU A 54 -3.01 -17.11 -4.21
CA GLU A 54 -4.13 -16.22 -3.87
C GLU A 54 -3.96 -14.86 -4.57
N ASP A 55 -5.08 -14.27 -5.03
CA ASP A 55 -5.20 -12.95 -5.68
C ASP A 55 -6.40 -12.22 -5.07
N GLU A 56 -6.13 -11.25 -4.18
CA GLU A 56 -7.14 -10.53 -3.41
C GLU A 56 -7.05 -9.01 -3.65
N GLU A 57 -8.19 -8.35 -3.87
CA GLU A 57 -8.28 -6.88 -3.87
C GLU A 57 -8.49 -6.41 -2.42
N ILE A 58 -7.68 -5.44 -1.97
CA ILE A 58 -7.73 -4.86 -0.62
C ILE A 58 -8.09 -3.39 -0.68
N ASP A 59 -8.87 -2.90 0.28
CA ASP A 59 -9.11 -1.46 0.46
C ASP A 59 -7.94 -0.87 1.25
N ILE A 60 -7.32 0.17 0.68
CA ILE A 60 -6.14 0.84 1.26
C ILE A 60 -6.47 2.26 1.73
N ARG A 61 -7.76 2.58 1.90
CA ARG A 61 -8.16 3.91 2.34
C ARG A 61 -7.55 4.20 3.69
N THR A 62 -7.04 5.42 3.83
CA THR A 62 -6.74 5.95 5.15
C THR A 62 -8.05 6.03 5.94
N PRO A 63 -8.13 5.40 7.13
CA PRO A 63 -9.34 5.47 7.94
C PRO A 63 -9.72 6.91 8.27
N GLU A 64 -11.02 7.23 8.31
CA GLU A 64 -11.52 8.60 8.51
C GLU A 64 -10.94 9.25 9.78
N HIS A 65 -10.90 8.51 10.89
CA HIS A 65 -10.34 9.01 12.15
C HIS A 65 -8.84 9.37 12.08
N ILE A 66 -8.08 8.80 11.14
CA ILE A 66 -6.68 9.18 10.90
C ILE A 66 -6.62 10.47 10.09
N LEU A 67 -7.52 10.65 9.11
CA LEU A 67 -7.65 11.90 8.34
C LEU A 67 -8.03 13.07 9.25
N GLU A 68 -8.97 12.84 10.18
CA GLU A 68 -9.38 13.83 11.19
C GLU A 68 -8.18 14.28 12.04
N ARG A 69 -7.43 13.32 12.60
CA ARG A 69 -6.22 13.62 13.39
C ARG A 69 -5.16 14.37 12.59
N GLN A 70 -4.97 14.03 11.31
CA GLN A 70 -4.04 14.76 10.45
C GLN A 70 -4.50 16.20 10.18
N ALA A 71 -5.81 16.42 10.00
CA ALA A 71 -6.38 17.76 9.83
C ALA A 71 -6.21 18.60 11.11
N GLU A 72 -6.52 18.03 12.28
CA GLU A 72 -6.29 18.67 13.58
C GLU A 72 -4.82 19.05 13.78
N ALA A 73 -3.89 18.13 13.50
CA ALA A 73 -2.46 18.38 13.61
C ALA A 73 -1.98 19.52 12.68
N LYS A 74 -2.46 19.57 11.44
CA LYS A 74 -2.14 20.65 10.49
C LYS A 74 -2.66 22.01 10.98
N CYS A 75 -3.87 22.06 11.52
CA CYS A 75 -4.45 23.28 12.10
C CYS A 75 -3.64 23.78 13.31
N LEU A 76 -3.17 22.88 14.18
CA LEU A 76 -2.34 23.23 15.34
C LEU A 76 -0.98 23.81 14.95
N ILE A 77 -0.34 23.26 13.91
CA ILE A 77 0.93 23.78 13.39
C ILE A 77 0.75 25.17 12.79
N SER A 78 -0.33 25.38 12.02
CA SER A 78 -0.65 26.69 11.43
C SER A 78 -0.95 27.76 12.48
N SER A 79 -1.46 27.38 13.64
CA SER A 79 -1.81 28.29 14.73
C SER A 79 -0.62 28.68 15.63
N LYS A 80 0.52 27.98 15.51
CA LYS A 80 1.71 28.20 16.36
C LYS A 80 2.80 29.06 15.70
N GLY A 81 2.62 29.46 14.44
CA GLY A 81 3.60 30.24 13.67
C GLY A 81 3.50 31.76 13.77
N GLY A 82 2.70 32.30 14.70
CA GLY A 82 2.45 33.75 14.78
C GLY A 82 2.32 34.25 16.21
N ASN A 83 3.42 34.25 16.96
CA ASN A 83 3.63 35.17 18.09
C ASN A 83 5.08 35.05 18.61
N ASP A 84 6.03 35.47 17.79
CA ASP A 84 7.37 35.86 18.24
C ASP A 84 7.75 37.10 17.41
N HIS A 85 7.18 38.24 17.75
CA HIS A 85 7.73 39.55 17.37
C HIS A 85 7.90 40.35 18.67
N ASP A 86 9.17 40.68 18.91
CA ASP A 86 9.75 41.45 20.01
C ASP A 86 9.11 42.85 20.15
#